data_AF-A0A8T3T6Y1-F1
#
_entry.id   AF-A0A8T3T6Y1-F1
#
_cell.length_a   1.000
_cell.length_b   1.000
_cell.length_c   1.000
_cell.angle_alpha   90.00
_cell.angle_beta   90.00
_cell.angle_gamma   90.00
#
_symmetry.space_group_name_H-M   'P 1'
#
loop_
_entity.id
_entity.type
_entity.pdbx_description
1 polymer ?
#
loop_
_entity_poly.entity_id
_entity_poly.type
_entity_poly.pdbx_seq_one_letter_code
_entity_poly.pdbx_strand_id
1 'polypeptide(L)'
;MPFADQIGPLVVLAFTGLLVLLRFDAPRFGAAEYDDEEAEGGWRIGARRFTWYLLGFVLAVLIYQLAPRPISELHLGIGENRGGALALGLAFGILGTAVAAGFAWFRYQRFRLPEVRHYPGAIANSVGTALIDEIAFRGAVLGMLLTLGWSDELALVGQILLYGLATRLGAGHRSRWMLLISLFIAAVAGWLTIATGGIGAAILGHAITRFAIFVTTGHAGQVQPPGYEPEEVEQGLLPPEGWRVVREGDR
;
A
#
# COMPACT_ATOMS: atom_id res chain seq x y z
N MET A 1 5.58 -19.40 -34.59
CA MET A 1 6.12 -18.14 -34.03
C MET A 1 7.58 -18.40 -33.67
N PRO A 2 8.52 -17.52 -34.05
CA PRO A 2 9.93 -17.69 -33.71
C PRO A 2 10.16 -17.63 -32.19
N PHE A 3 11.17 -18.37 -31.72
CA PHE A 3 11.53 -18.53 -30.31
C PHE A 3 11.76 -17.20 -29.56
N ALA A 4 12.27 -16.17 -30.25
CA ALA A 4 12.46 -14.83 -29.70
C ALA A 4 11.15 -14.15 -29.29
N ASP A 5 10.04 -14.41 -29.99
CA ASP A 5 8.72 -13.85 -29.69
C ASP A 5 8.10 -14.46 -28.42
N GLN A 6 8.60 -15.63 -27.99
CA GLN A 6 8.12 -16.32 -26.77
C GLN A 6 8.87 -15.90 -25.51
N ILE A 7 10.12 -15.44 -25.63
CA ILE A 7 10.94 -15.07 -24.46
C ILE A 7 10.46 -13.76 -23.84
N GLY A 8 10.09 -12.76 -24.65
CA GLY A 8 9.65 -11.44 -24.17
C GLY A 8 8.55 -11.54 -23.10
N PRO A 9 7.39 -12.15 -23.40
CA PRO A 9 6.32 -12.33 -22.42
C PRO A 9 6.74 -13.08 -21.15
N LEU A 10 7.60 -14.10 -21.26
CA LEU A 10 8.12 -14.84 -20.11
C LEU A 10 9.03 -13.96 -19.21
N VAL A 11 9.84 -13.10 -19.80
CA VAL A 11 10.68 -12.14 -19.06
C VAL A 11 9.81 -11.11 -18.34
N VAL A 12 8.79 -10.58 -19.01
CA VAL A 12 7.85 -9.63 -18.40
C VAL A 12 7.10 -10.29 -17.24
N LEU A 13 6.66 -11.55 -17.40
CA LEU A 13 6.06 -12.34 -16.34
C LEU A 13 7.03 -12.53 -15.16
N ALA A 14 8.29 -12.86 -15.43
CA ALA A 14 9.32 -13.00 -14.40
C ALA A 14 9.55 -11.69 -13.63
N PHE A 15 9.67 -10.55 -14.32
CA PHE A 15 9.81 -9.24 -13.67
C PHE A 15 8.56 -8.83 -12.90
N THR A 16 7.37 -9.20 -13.37
CA THR A 16 6.13 -8.99 -12.63
C THR A 16 6.10 -9.82 -11.36
N GLY A 17 6.51 -11.09 -11.43
CA GLY A 17 6.69 -11.94 -10.25
C GLY A 17 7.70 -11.35 -9.27
N LEU A 18 8.82 -10.81 -9.75
CA LEU A 18 9.81 -10.13 -8.91
C LEU A 18 9.27 -8.85 -8.27
N LEU A 19 8.44 -8.05 -8.95
CA LEU A 19 7.76 -6.90 -8.34
C LEU A 19 6.82 -7.33 -7.21
N VAL A 20 6.04 -8.41 -7.43
CA VAL A 20 5.15 -8.96 -6.40
C VAL A 20 5.96 -9.47 -5.20
N LEU A 21 7.06 -10.18 -5.44
CA LEU A 21 7.97 -10.63 -4.39
C LEU A 21 8.65 -9.46 -3.66
N LEU A 22 9.05 -8.42 -4.39
CA LEU A 22 9.59 -7.20 -3.81
C LEU A 22 8.57 -6.56 -2.87
N ARG A 23 7.28 -6.55 -3.23
CA ARG A 23 6.22 -6.08 -2.34
C ARG A 23 6.07 -6.96 -1.10
N PHE A 24 6.11 -8.28 -1.27
CA PHE A 24 6.08 -9.22 -0.15
C PHE A 24 7.22 -8.98 0.86
N ASP A 25 8.40 -8.60 0.35
CA ASP A 25 9.59 -8.29 1.14
C ASP A 25 9.66 -6.83 1.62
N ALA A 26 8.69 -5.97 1.29
CA ALA A 26 8.67 -4.56 1.69
C ALA A 26 8.90 -4.31 3.20
N PRO A 27 8.43 -5.13 4.16
CA PRO A 27 8.76 -4.97 5.58
C PRO A 27 10.27 -5.08 5.85
N ARG A 28 10.98 -5.95 5.14
CA ARG A 28 12.45 -6.05 5.26
C ARG A 28 13.15 -4.83 4.73
N PHE A 29 12.51 -3.95 3.99
CA PHE A 29 13.13 -2.72 3.52
C PHE A 29 12.64 -1.47 4.28
N GLY A 30 11.78 -1.63 5.29
CA GLY A 30 11.14 -0.49 5.97
C GLY A 30 10.22 0.31 5.04
N ALA A 31 9.77 -0.28 3.93
CA ALA A 31 8.87 0.34 2.95
C ALA A 31 7.39 -0.04 3.18
N ALA A 32 7.14 -1.09 3.98
CA ALA A 32 5.79 -1.46 4.40
C ALA A 32 5.28 -0.66 5.62
N GLU A 33 6.19 0.00 6.33
CA GLU A 33 5.96 0.75 7.57
C GLU A 33 6.00 2.25 7.27
N TYR A 34 5.16 3.01 7.97
CA TYR A 34 4.77 4.35 7.57
C TYR A 34 5.86 5.39 7.78
N ASP A 35 6.62 5.47 8.86
CA ASP A 35 7.78 6.34 8.94
C ASP A 35 8.72 5.91 10.06
N ASP A 36 9.57 4.92 9.79
CA ASP A 36 10.66 4.47 10.67
C ASP A 36 11.75 5.55 10.97
N GLU A 37 11.41 6.84 11.11
CA GLU A 37 12.38 7.83 11.64
C GLU A 37 12.72 7.56 13.11
N GLU A 38 11.84 6.86 13.85
CA GLU A 38 12.06 6.46 15.26
C GLU A 38 12.51 5.01 15.43
N ALA A 39 12.55 4.20 14.36
CA ALA A 39 13.04 2.83 14.46
C ALA A 39 14.56 2.79 14.67
N GLU A 40 15.03 1.93 15.57
CA GLU A 40 16.45 1.74 15.85
C GLU A 40 17.22 1.37 14.56
N GLY A 41 17.97 2.32 13.98
CA GLY A 41 18.77 2.07 12.77
C GLY A 41 19.13 3.26 11.89
N GLY A 42 18.47 4.43 12.06
CA GLY A 42 18.85 5.70 11.42
C GLY A 42 18.99 5.62 9.89
N TRP A 43 20.05 6.21 9.33
CA TRP A 43 20.28 6.32 7.88
C TRP A 43 20.27 4.98 7.11
N ARG A 44 20.57 3.86 7.78
CA ARG A 44 20.58 2.53 7.15
C ARG A 44 19.17 2.06 6.77
N ILE A 45 18.16 2.42 7.57
CA ILE A 45 16.76 2.11 7.27
C ILE A 45 16.31 2.95 6.06
N GLY A 46 16.65 4.24 6.05
CA GLY A 46 16.41 5.12 4.90
C GLY A 46 17.05 4.60 3.60
N ALA A 47 18.30 4.13 3.65
CA ALA A 47 18.98 3.54 2.50
C ALA A 47 18.31 2.26 1.98
N ARG A 48 17.81 1.40 2.89
CA ARG A 48 17.04 0.19 2.51
C ARG A 48 15.72 0.58 1.86
N ARG A 49 14.98 1.54 2.43
CA ARG A 49 13.71 2.03 1.87
C ARG A 49 13.93 2.62 0.47
N PHE A 50 14.98 3.44 0.30
CA PHE A 50 15.37 3.96 -1.00
C PHE A 50 15.71 2.84 -2.00
N THR A 51 16.45 1.82 -1.56
CA THR A 51 16.78 0.66 -2.40
C THR A 51 15.52 -0.06 -2.86
N TRP A 52 14.51 -0.21 -2.00
CA TRP A 52 13.23 -0.81 -2.38
C TRP A 52 12.52 0.00 -3.47
N TYR A 53 12.44 1.33 -3.33
CA TYR A 53 11.86 2.17 -4.37
C TYR A 53 12.65 2.10 -5.68
N LEU A 54 13.99 2.13 -5.60
CA LEU A 54 14.86 2.04 -6.76
C LEU A 54 14.67 0.71 -7.50
N LEU A 55 14.66 -0.41 -6.79
CA LEU A 55 14.43 -1.74 -7.37
C LEU A 55 13.04 -1.83 -8.00
N GLY A 56 12.01 -1.34 -7.30
CA GLY A 56 10.64 -1.32 -7.83
C GLY A 56 10.54 -0.48 -9.10
N PHE A 57 11.15 0.69 -9.11
CA PHE A 57 11.17 1.57 -10.28
C PHE A 57 11.94 0.96 -11.45
N VAL A 58 13.11 0.35 -11.21
CA VAL A 58 13.90 -0.33 -12.25
C VAL A 58 13.11 -1.48 -12.85
N LEU A 59 12.48 -2.33 -12.03
CA LEU A 59 11.64 -3.43 -12.51
C LEU A 59 10.42 -2.92 -13.30
N ALA A 60 9.78 -1.85 -12.85
CA ALA A 60 8.68 -1.21 -13.56
C ALA A 60 9.10 -0.70 -14.96
N VAL A 61 10.27 -0.03 -15.05
CA VAL A 61 10.82 0.42 -16.32
C VAL A 61 11.16 -0.76 -17.23
N LEU A 62 11.74 -1.83 -16.69
CA LEU A 62 12.04 -3.04 -17.47
C LEU A 62 10.77 -3.69 -18.03
N ILE A 63 9.71 -3.80 -17.22
CA ILE A 63 8.39 -4.28 -17.69
C ILE A 63 7.86 -3.38 -18.80
N TYR A 64 7.90 -2.06 -18.60
CA TYR A 64 7.42 -1.10 -19.59
C TYR A 64 8.14 -1.23 -20.92
N GLN A 65 9.47 -1.39 -20.91
CA GLN A 65 10.29 -1.43 -22.12
C GLN A 65 10.24 -2.78 -22.84
N LEU A 66 10.00 -3.88 -22.13
CA LEU A 66 10.03 -5.23 -22.69
C LEU A 66 8.63 -5.78 -23.01
N ALA A 67 7.58 -5.23 -22.42
CA ALA A 67 6.22 -5.60 -22.78
C ALA A 67 5.93 -5.18 -24.23
N PRO A 68 5.32 -6.05 -25.06
CA PRO A 68 4.96 -5.67 -26.43
C PRO A 68 4.00 -4.48 -26.49
N ARG A 69 3.07 -4.41 -25.53
CA ARG A 69 2.04 -3.36 -25.45
C ARG A 69 1.79 -2.90 -24.01
N PRO A 70 2.74 -2.16 -23.39
CA PRO A 70 2.67 -1.79 -21.97
C PRO A 70 1.47 -0.91 -21.63
N ILE A 71 1.01 -0.09 -22.58
CA ILE A 71 -0.11 0.83 -22.36
C ILE A 71 -1.45 0.11 -22.55
N SER A 72 -1.65 -0.59 -23.67
CA SER A 72 -2.97 -1.16 -24.00
C SER A 72 -3.25 -2.52 -23.36
N GLU A 73 -2.21 -3.30 -23.03
CA GLU A 73 -2.40 -4.62 -22.40
C GLU A 73 -2.11 -4.55 -20.90
N LEU A 74 -1.06 -3.83 -20.48
CA LEU A 74 -0.68 -3.71 -19.06
C LEU A 74 -1.17 -2.41 -18.39
N HIS A 75 -1.94 -1.57 -19.08
CA HIS A 75 -2.55 -0.36 -18.50
C HIS A 75 -1.52 0.60 -17.84
N LEU A 76 -0.24 0.57 -18.24
CA LEU A 76 0.83 1.39 -17.64
C LEU A 76 0.79 2.87 -18.08
N GLY A 77 -0.37 3.34 -18.52
CA GLY A 77 -0.64 4.74 -18.84
C GLY A 77 -1.36 5.47 -17.70
N ILE A 78 -1.56 6.78 -17.87
CA ILE A 78 -2.36 7.60 -16.94
C ILE A 78 -3.86 7.28 -17.08
N GLY A 79 -4.28 6.85 -18.27
CA GLY A 79 -5.66 6.64 -18.69
C GLY A 79 -5.94 7.33 -20.02
N GLU A 80 -6.97 6.89 -20.74
CA GLU A 80 -7.34 7.40 -22.06
C GLU A 80 -7.73 8.88 -22.01
N ASN A 81 -8.54 9.25 -21.00
CA ASN A 81 -8.90 10.63 -20.69
C ASN A 81 -8.19 11.10 -19.42
N ARG A 82 -7.11 11.88 -19.57
CA ARG A 82 -6.30 12.39 -18.45
C ARG A 82 -7.10 13.22 -17.46
N GLY A 83 -8.02 14.06 -17.93
CA GLY A 83 -8.86 14.89 -17.06
C GLY A 83 -9.85 14.06 -16.26
N GLY A 84 -10.46 13.06 -16.89
CA GLY A 84 -11.33 12.08 -16.24
C GLY A 84 -10.58 11.23 -15.20
N ALA A 85 -9.40 10.72 -15.55
CA ALA A 85 -8.56 9.95 -14.65
C ALA A 85 -8.11 10.78 -13.42
N LEU A 86 -7.75 12.05 -13.62
CA LEU A 86 -7.43 12.97 -12.53
C LEU A 86 -8.65 13.17 -11.60
N ALA A 87 -9.82 13.46 -12.17
CA ALA A 87 -11.04 13.70 -11.40
C ALA A 87 -11.46 12.46 -10.59
N LEU A 88 -11.41 11.28 -11.21
CA LEU A 88 -11.71 10.01 -10.55
C LEU A 88 -10.67 9.66 -9.47
N GLY A 89 -9.39 9.90 -9.72
CA GLY A 89 -8.34 9.70 -8.74
C GLY A 89 -8.49 10.60 -7.51
N LEU A 90 -8.87 11.87 -7.72
CA LEU A 90 -9.19 12.79 -6.63
C LEU A 90 -10.44 12.36 -5.86
N ALA A 91 -11.50 11.97 -6.56
CA ALA A 91 -12.72 11.47 -5.93
C ALA A 91 -12.45 10.21 -5.09
N PHE A 92 -11.63 9.29 -5.61
CA PHE A 92 -11.17 8.11 -4.89
C PHE A 92 -10.33 8.50 -3.66
N GLY A 93 -9.41 9.46 -3.80
CA GLY A 93 -8.63 9.98 -2.67
C GLY A 93 -9.50 10.62 -1.58
N ILE A 94 -10.54 11.37 -1.94
CA ILE A 94 -11.52 11.95 -0.99
C ILE A 94 -12.28 10.83 -0.26
N LEU A 95 -12.77 9.84 -1.00
CA LEU A 95 -13.46 8.68 -0.43
C LEU A 95 -12.55 7.92 0.54
N GLY A 96 -11.31 7.65 0.14
CA GLY A 96 -10.33 6.98 0.99
C GLY A 96 -9.95 7.80 2.21
N THR A 97 -9.88 9.13 2.11
CA THR A 97 -9.69 10.03 3.25
C THR A 97 -10.86 9.93 4.23
N ALA A 98 -12.10 9.90 3.74
CA ALA A 98 -13.28 9.70 4.58
C ALA A 98 -13.26 8.33 5.28
N VAL A 99 -12.85 7.26 4.59
CA VAL A 99 -12.67 5.92 5.18
C VAL A 99 -11.59 5.94 6.26
N ALA A 100 -10.44 6.58 5.99
CA ALA A 100 -9.34 6.69 6.94
C ALA A 100 -9.73 7.48 8.21
N ALA A 101 -10.46 8.58 8.03
CA ALA A 101 -10.98 9.39 9.14
C ALA A 101 -12.05 8.62 9.94
N GLY A 102 -12.99 7.97 9.25
CA GLY A 102 -14.03 7.16 9.88
C GLY A 102 -13.45 5.99 10.67
N PHE A 103 -12.43 5.31 10.11
CA PHE A 103 -11.71 4.25 10.81
C PHE A 103 -10.99 4.78 12.06
N ALA A 104 -10.25 5.89 11.95
CA ALA A 104 -9.55 6.49 13.08
C ALA A 104 -10.53 6.91 14.20
N TRP A 105 -11.65 7.53 13.82
CA TRP A 105 -12.70 7.91 14.77
C TRP A 105 -13.32 6.68 15.45
N PHE A 106 -13.66 5.65 14.69
CA PHE A 106 -14.20 4.40 15.23
C PHE A 106 -13.22 3.71 16.19
N ARG A 107 -11.94 3.59 15.80
CA ARG A 107 -10.91 2.84 16.55
C ARG A 107 -10.34 3.59 17.75
N TYR A 108 -10.19 4.91 17.64
CA TYR A 108 -9.46 5.72 18.64
C TYR A 108 -10.34 6.80 19.29
N GLN A 109 -11.56 7.05 18.80
CA GLN A 109 -12.45 8.14 19.25
C GLN A 109 -11.83 9.54 19.12
N ARG A 110 -10.73 9.67 18.38
CA ARG A 110 -10.00 10.91 18.10
C ARG A 110 -9.09 10.71 16.90
N PHE A 111 -8.65 11.81 16.30
CA PHE A 111 -7.53 11.77 15.36
C PHE A 111 -6.22 11.84 16.13
N ARG A 112 -5.24 11.03 15.72
CA ARG A 112 -3.89 11.01 16.28
C ARG A 112 -2.99 11.67 15.25
N LEU A 113 -2.87 13.00 15.29
CA LEU A 113 -2.08 13.70 14.27
C LEU A 113 -0.58 13.52 14.57
N PRO A 114 0.25 13.05 13.61
CA PRO A 114 1.70 12.99 13.78
C PRO A 114 2.32 14.38 13.91
N GLU A 115 3.57 14.43 14.40
CA GLU A 115 4.36 15.67 14.35
C GLU A 115 4.65 16.10 12.90
N VAL A 116 4.61 17.41 12.66
CA VAL A 116 4.71 18.00 11.30
C VAL A 116 6.00 17.61 10.58
N ARG A 117 7.10 17.35 11.31
CA ARG A 117 8.39 16.96 10.74
C ARG A 117 8.34 15.66 9.93
N HIS A 118 7.41 14.76 10.23
CA HIS A 118 7.26 13.45 9.55
C HIS A 118 6.46 13.53 8.24
N TYR A 119 5.83 14.68 7.95
CA TYR A 119 4.94 14.79 6.79
C TYR A 119 5.66 14.65 5.44
N PRO A 120 6.84 15.25 5.22
CA PRO A 120 7.57 15.08 3.95
C PRO A 120 7.94 13.63 3.67
N GLY A 121 8.44 12.90 4.68
CA GLY A 121 8.78 11.49 4.59
C GLY A 121 7.56 10.62 4.29
N ALA A 122 6.46 10.87 5.00
CA ALA A 122 5.19 10.17 4.79
C ALA A 122 4.58 10.42 3.41
N ILE A 123 4.67 11.64 2.86
CA ILE A 123 4.21 11.95 1.49
C ILE A 123 5.05 11.17 0.47
N ALA A 124 6.38 11.24 0.56
CA ALA A 124 7.27 10.52 -0.34
C ALA A 124 7.03 8.99 -0.27
N ASN A 125 6.88 8.43 0.93
CA ASN A 125 6.57 7.02 1.13
C ASN A 125 5.19 6.65 0.53
N SER A 126 4.19 7.49 0.74
CA SER A 126 2.83 7.25 0.25
C SER A 126 2.79 7.21 -1.28
N VAL A 127 3.44 8.19 -1.92
CA VAL A 127 3.54 8.27 -3.38
C VAL A 127 4.38 7.12 -3.94
N GLY A 128 5.57 6.86 -3.37
CA GLY A 128 6.47 5.82 -3.85
C GLY A 128 5.87 4.42 -3.74
N THR A 129 5.19 4.13 -2.62
CA THR A 129 4.54 2.83 -2.44
C THR A 129 3.32 2.70 -3.34
N ALA A 130 2.47 3.73 -3.44
CA ALA A 130 1.32 3.69 -4.33
C ALA A 130 1.76 3.50 -5.79
N LEU A 131 2.81 4.19 -6.24
CA LEU A 131 3.35 4.04 -7.59
C LEU A 131 3.74 2.59 -7.89
N ILE A 132 4.56 1.98 -7.03
CA ILE A 132 5.03 0.59 -7.23
C ILE A 132 3.87 -0.41 -7.11
N ASP A 133 2.99 -0.24 -6.13
CA ASP A 133 1.84 -1.13 -5.93
C ASP A 133 0.88 -1.06 -7.13
N GLU A 134 0.57 0.14 -7.65
CA GLU A 134 -0.32 0.24 -8.80
C GLU A 134 0.32 -0.29 -10.09
N ILE A 135 1.62 -0.05 -10.31
CA ILE A 135 2.31 -0.66 -11.46
C ILE A 135 2.32 -2.18 -11.36
N ALA A 136 2.61 -2.73 -10.18
CA ALA A 136 2.70 -4.17 -9.98
C ALA A 136 1.34 -4.85 -10.10
N PHE A 137 0.34 -4.39 -9.36
CA PHE A 137 -0.93 -5.10 -9.22
C PHE A 137 -2.00 -4.65 -10.23
N ARG A 138 -2.12 -3.34 -10.48
CA ARG A 138 -3.16 -2.78 -11.38
C ARG A 138 -2.68 -2.69 -12.81
N GLY A 139 -1.39 -2.48 -13.00
CA GLY A 139 -0.76 -2.54 -14.30
C GLY A 139 -0.46 -3.99 -14.70
N ALA A 140 0.66 -4.50 -14.20
CA ALA A 140 1.24 -5.75 -14.68
C ALA A 140 0.38 -6.99 -14.37
N VAL A 141 0.03 -7.25 -13.10
CA VAL A 141 -0.77 -8.44 -12.73
C VAL A 141 -2.15 -8.40 -13.38
N LEU A 142 -2.92 -7.34 -13.15
CA LEU A 142 -4.27 -7.21 -13.70
C LEU A 142 -4.25 -7.27 -15.23
N GLY A 143 -3.37 -6.51 -15.89
CA GLY A 143 -3.24 -6.52 -17.33
C GLY A 143 -2.86 -7.88 -17.91
N MET A 144 -1.98 -8.63 -17.25
CA MET A 144 -1.66 -10.01 -17.64
C MET A 144 -2.87 -10.95 -17.52
N LEU A 145 -3.62 -10.88 -16.42
CA LEU A 145 -4.82 -11.71 -16.24
C LEU A 145 -5.86 -11.43 -17.33
N LEU A 146 -6.09 -10.16 -17.66
CA LEU A 146 -6.98 -9.76 -18.75
C LEU A 146 -6.46 -10.24 -20.12
N THR A 147 -5.15 -10.12 -20.36
CA THR A 147 -4.52 -10.59 -21.61
C THR A 147 -4.58 -12.11 -21.76
N LEU A 148 -4.60 -12.86 -20.66
CA LEU A 148 -4.85 -14.31 -20.63
C LEU A 148 -6.31 -14.69 -20.88
N GLY A 149 -7.20 -13.70 -21.09
CA GLY A 149 -8.61 -13.91 -21.40
C GLY A 149 -9.50 -14.13 -20.17
N TRP A 150 -9.04 -13.77 -18.98
CA TRP A 150 -9.90 -13.77 -17.79
C TRP A 150 -10.95 -12.68 -17.91
N SER A 151 -12.15 -12.91 -17.35
CA SER A 151 -13.15 -11.84 -17.24
C SER A 151 -12.67 -10.75 -16.28
N ASP A 152 -13.19 -9.54 -16.44
CA ASP A 152 -12.88 -8.40 -15.58
C ASP A 152 -13.05 -8.73 -14.09
N GLU A 153 -14.14 -9.42 -13.74
CA GLU A 153 -14.43 -9.80 -12.36
C GLU A 153 -13.40 -10.78 -11.81
N LEU A 154 -13.03 -11.80 -12.60
CA LEU A 154 -12.08 -12.81 -12.16
C LEU A 154 -10.67 -12.22 -12.05
N ALA A 155 -10.29 -11.34 -12.98
CA ALA A 155 -9.01 -10.64 -12.97
C ALA A 155 -8.91 -9.68 -11.77
N LEU A 156 -10.01 -8.96 -11.45
CA LEU A 156 -10.10 -8.13 -10.26
C LEU A 156 -9.97 -8.96 -8.98
N VAL A 157 -10.72 -10.06 -8.85
CA VAL A 157 -10.61 -10.94 -7.67
C VAL A 157 -9.18 -11.48 -7.55
N GLY A 158 -8.58 -11.94 -8.64
CA GLY A 158 -7.21 -12.44 -8.67
C GLY A 158 -6.18 -11.42 -8.18
N GLN A 159 -6.20 -10.19 -8.70
CA GLN A 159 -5.26 -9.15 -8.25
C GLN A 159 -5.51 -8.69 -6.82
N ILE A 160 -6.78 -8.60 -6.37
CA ILE A 160 -7.13 -8.23 -4.99
C ILE A 160 -6.56 -9.24 -4.01
N LEU A 161 -6.74 -10.54 -4.28
CA LEU A 161 -6.23 -11.61 -3.43
C LEU A 161 -4.69 -11.61 -3.42
N LEU A 162 -4.05 -11.47 -4.58
CA LEU A 162 -2.60 -11.42 -4.66
C LEU A 162 -2.02 -10.19 -3.93
N TYR A 163 -2.66 -9.03 -4.06
CA TYR A 163 -2.30 -7.81 -3.32
C TYR A 163 -2.47 -8.00 -1.81
N GLY A 164 -3.60 -8.57 -1.36
CA GLY A 164 -3.84 -8.89 0.05
C GLY A 164 -2.78 -9.83 0.64
N LEU A 165 -2.36 -10.84 -0.13
CA LEU A 165 -1.28 -11.75 0.25
C LEU A 165 0.08 -11.03 0.30
N ALA A 166 0.41 -10.27 -0.73
CA ALA A 166 1.68 -9.55 -0.85
C ALA A 166 1.87 -8.47 0.23
N THR A 167 0.79 -7.83 0.68
CA THR A 167 0.83 -6.84 1.76
C THR A 167 0.93 -7.46 3.16
N ARG A 168 0.72 -8.78 3.29
CA ARG A 168 0.80 -9.55 4.55
C ARG A 168 -0.07 -9.00 5.69
N LEU A 169 -1.09 -8.22 5.37
CA LEU A 169 -2.01 -7.63 6.36
C LEU A 169 -2.90 -8.66 7.06
N GLY A 170 -2.95 -9.89 6.57
CA GLY A 170 -3.64 -11.01 7.23
C GLY A 170 -2.81 -11.74 8.30
N ALA A 171 -1.55 -11.35 8.55
CA ALA A 171 -0.73 -11.95 9.60
C ALA A 171 -1.32 -11.68 11.00
N GLY A 172 -1.15 -12.60 11.96
CA GLY A 172 -1.83 -12.57 13.26
C GLY A 172 -1.63 -11.31 14.12
N HIS A 173 -0.57 -10.55 13.86
CA HIS A 173 -0.21 -9.32 14.58
C HIS A 173 -0.64 -8.04 13.82
N ARG A 174 -1.45 -8.16 12.76
CA ARG A 174 -1.90 -7.03 11.94
C ARG A 174 -3.40 -6.79 12.10
N SER A 175 -3.82 -5.53 12.01
CA SER A 175 -5.22 -5.15 12.12
C SER A 175 -6.05 -5.70 10.95
N ARG A 176 -7.09 -6.48 11.27
CA ARG A 176 -8.06 -6.99 10.27
C ARG A 176 -8.78 -5.87 9.53
N TRP A 177 -9.00 -4.73 10.19
CA TRP A 177 -9.60 -3.55 9.55
C TRP A 177 -8.68 -2.97 8.48
N MET A 178 -7.36 -2.94 8.72
CA MET A 178 -6.39 -2.50 7.73
C MET A 178 -6.34 -3.43 6.52
N LEU A 179 -6.49 -4.74 6.72
CA LEU A 179 -6.67 -5.70 5.63
C LEU A 179 -7.92 -5.35 4.81
N LEU A 180 -9.08 -5.19 5.45
CA LEU A 180 -10.33 -4.86 4.75
C LEU A 180 -10.24 -3.54 3.98
N ILE A 181 -9.70 -2.48 4.58
CA ILE A 181 -9.47 -1.20 3.91
C ILE A 181 -8.55 -1.38 2.71
N SER A 182 -7.48 -2.17 2.85
CA SER A 182 -6.52 -2.40 1.76
C SER A 182 -7.13 -3.22 0.61
N LEU A 183 -7.95 -4.22 0.91
CA LEU A 183 -8.69 -4.98 -0.11
C LEU A 183 -9.74 -4.10 -0.80
N PHE A 184 -10.39 -3.19 -0.07
CA PHE A 184 -11.31 -2.22 -0.64
C PHE A 184 -10.60 -1.24 -1.58
N ILE A 185 -9.49 -0.63 -1.13
CA ILE A 185 -8.62 0.20 -1.98
C ILE A 185 -8.20 -0.58 -3.22
N ALA A 186 -7.83 -1.85 -3.05
CA ALA A 186 -7.41 -2.70 -4.15
C ALA A 186 -8.49 -2.96 -5.20
N ALA A 187 -9.74 -3.14 -4.74
CA ALA A 187 -10.89 -3.32 -5.60
C ALA A 187 -11.20 -2.04 -6.39
N VAL A 188 -11.27 -0.90 -5.71
CA VAL A 188 -11.57 0.40 -6.35
C VAL A 188 -10.46 0.80 -7.33
N ALA A 189 -9.19 0.67 -6.95
CA ALA A 189 -8.05 0.94 -7.82
C ALA A 189 -8.02 0.03 -9.06
N GLY A 190 -8.31 -1.27 -8.89
CA GLY A 190 -8.46 -2.21 -10.00
C GLY A 190 -9.56 -1.80 -10.95
N TRP A 191 -10.74 -1.53 -10.43
CA TRP A 191 -11.89 -1.09 -11.23
C TRP A 191 -11.59 0.21 -11.98
N LEU A 192 -10.98 1.20 -11.31
CA LEU A 192 -10.58 2.46 -11.95
C LEU A 192 -9.57 2.24 -13.09
N THR A 193 -8.68 1.27 -12.95
CA THR A 193 -7.68 0.98 -13.98
C THR A 193 -8.33 0.46 -15.25
N ILE A 194 -9.29 -0.47 -15.11
CA ILE A 194 -10.10 -0.97 -16.25
C ILE A 194 -10.94 0.17 -16.82
N ALA A 195 -11.67 0.89 -15.97
CA ALA A 195 -12.60 1.93 -16.40
C ALA A 195 -11.94 3.12 -17.10
N THR A 196 -10.67 3.41 -16.80
CA THR A 196 -9.94 4.53 -17.39
C THR A 196 -8.90 4.12 -18.43
N GLY A 197 -8.63 2.82 -18.59
CA GLY A 197 -7.56 2.32 -19.45
C GLY A 197 -6.15 2.63 -18.92
N GLY A 198 -5.99 2.91 -17.63
CA GLY A 198 -4.70 3.28 -17.05
C GLY A 198 -4.66 3.39 -15.53
N ILE A 199 -3.46 3.30 -14.96
CA ILE A 199 -3.23 3.29 -13.51
C ILE A 199 -3.20 4.69 -12.87
N GLY A 200 -3.33 5.77 -13.64
CA GLY A 200 -3.16 7.15 -13.12
C GLY A 200 -4.15 7.52 -12.01
N ALA A 201 -5.44 7.19 -12.19
CA ALA A 201 -6.47 7.41 -11.17
C ALA A 201 -6.21 6.59 -9.90
N ALA A 202 -5.78 5.33 -10.09
CA ALA A 202 -5.44 4.42 -9.01
C ALA A 202 -4.26 4.92 -8.18
N ILE A 203 -3.17 5.37 -8.83
CA ILE A 203 -1.97 5.91 -8.14
C ILE A 203 -2.35 7.09 -7.27
N LEU A 204 -3.09 8.06 -7.84
CA LEU A 204 -3.45 9.28 -7.14
C LEU A 204 -4.32 8.99 -5.92
N GLY A 205 -5.40 8.23 -6.10
CA GLY A 205 -6.30 7.93 -5.00
C GLY A 205 -5.69 7.02 -3.93
N HIS A 206 -4.85 6.05 -4.32
CA HIS A 206 -4.11 5.23 -3.36
C HIS A 206 -3.11 6.07 -2.57
N ALA A 207 -2.32 6.94 -3.22
CA ALA A 207 -1.36 7.80 -2.53
C ALA A 207 -2.04 8.74 -1.51
N ILE A 208 -3.16 9.38 -1.91
CA ILE A 208 -3.95 10.24 -1.00
C ILE A 208 -4.50 9.43 0.17
N THR A 209 -5.11 8.27 -0.09
CA THR A 209 -5.70 7.42 0.96
C THR A 209 -4.64 6.94 1.94
N ARG A 210 -3.48 6.53 1.43
CA ARG A 210 -2.34 6.08 2.21
C ARG A 210 -1.82 7.19 3.12
N PHE A 211 -1.68 8.40 2.60
CA PHE A 211 -1.29 9.56 3.39
C PHE A 211 -2.37 9.95 4.42
N ALA A 212 -3.65 9.86 4.07
CA ALA A 212 -4.75 10.13 4.98
C ALA A 212 -4.75 9.15 6.17
N ILE A 213 -4.51 7.86 5.94
CA ILE A 213 -4.36 6.86 7.00
C ILE A 213 -3.24 7.25 7.98
N PHE A 214 -2.08 7.67 7.46
CA PHE A 214 -0.99 8.16 8.29
C PHE A 214 -1.41 9.36 9.14
N VAL A 215 -2.00 10.39 8.52
CA VAL A 215 -2.42 11.61 9.20
C VAL A 215 -3.48 11.34 10.27
N THR A 216 -4.48 10.50 10.00
CA THR A 216 -5.61 10.32 10.93
C THR A 216 -5.30 9.34 12.06
N THR A 217 -4.44 8.35 11.80
CA THR A 217 -4.12 7.31 12.79
C THR A 217 -2.85 7.59 13.58
N GLY A 218 -1.96 8.49 13.13
CA GLY A 218 -0.77 8.87 13.87
C GLY A 218 0.34 7.84 13.86
N HIS A 219 0.10 6.69 13.22
CA HIS A 219 1.05 5.60 13.23
C HIS A 219 1.99 5.77 12.05
N ALA A 220 3.25 6.03 12.40
CA ALA A 220 4.41 5.75 11.58
C ALA A 220 4.67 4.22 11.46
N GLY A 221 3.96 3.39 12.22
CA GLY A 221 3.84 1.94 12.02
C GLY A 221 2.54 1.55 11.30
N GLN A 222 2.27 0.24 11.15
CA GLN A 222 0.92 -0.20 10.82
C GLN A 222 0.07 -0.28 12.08
N VAL A 223 -1.18 0.16 11.99
CA VAL A 223 -2.17 0.05 13.05
C VAL A 223 -2.20 -1.37 13.61
N GLN A 224 -1.95 -1.50 14.90
CA GLN A 224 -1.95 -2.79 15.58
C GLN A 224 -3.37 -3.21 15.97
N PRO A 225 -3.59 -4.51 16.20
CA PRO A 225 -4.82 -4.97 16.83
C PRO A 225 -5.05 -4.28 18.18
N PRO A 226 -6.31 -4.13 18.63
CA PRO A 226 -6.60 -3.64 19.98
C PRO A 226 -5.84 -4.40 21.07
N GLY A 227 -5.25 -3.68 22.01
CA GLY A 227 -4.45 -4.21 23.12
C GLY A 227 -2.96 -4.42 22.82
N TYR A 228 -2.51 -4.15 21.60
CA TYR A 228 -1.11 -4.32 21.18
C TYR A 228 -0.39 -3.01 20.88
N GLU A 229 -1.10 -1.88 20.87
CA GLU A 229 -0.43 -0.58 20.73
C GLU A 229 0.43 -0.31 21.98
N PRO A 230 1.66 0.24 21.83
CA PRO A 230 2.56 0.48 22.97
C PRO A 230 1.88 1.22 24.12
N GLU A 231 1.11 2.26 23.80
CA GLU A 231 0.33 3.04 24.77
C GLU A 231 -0.76 2.21 25.49
N GLU A 232 -1.41 1.29 24.78
CA GLU A 232 -2.46 0.42 25.34
C GLU A 232 -1.83 -0.65 26.24
N VAL A 233 -0.66 -1.17 25.85
CA VAL A 233 0.14 -2.11 26.66
C VAL A 233 0.64 -1.41 27.92
N GLU A 234 1.21 -0.21 27.81
CA GLU A 234 1.65 0.61 28.94
C GLU A 234 0.50 0.94 29.89
N GLN A 235 -0.67 1.32 29.37
CA GLN A 235 -1.86 1.52 30.19
C GLN A 235 -2.31 0.24 30.89
N GLY A 236 -2.19 -0.92 30.23
CA GLY A 236 -2.46 -2.22 30.85
C GLY A 236 -1.50 -2.60 31.98
N LEU A 237 -0.30 -2.03 32.00
CA LEU A 237 0.68 -2.20 33.08
C LEU A 237 0.43 -1.24 34.26
N LEU A 238 -0.33 -0.17 34.05
CA LEU A 238 -0.71 0.76 35.11
C LEU A 238 -1.85 0.18 35.96
N PRO A 239 -1.90 0.49 37.27
CA PRO A 239 -3.06 0.15 38.09
C PRO A 239 -4.32 0.81 37.52
N PRO A 240 -5.51 0.18 37.68
CA PRO A 240 -6.75 0.82 37.28
C PRO A 240 -6.90 2.20 37.94
N GLU A 241 -7.56 3.12 37.24
CA GLU A 241 -7.75 4.47 37.73
C GLU A 241 -8.41 4.47 39.11
N GLY A 242 -7.78 5.14 40.09
CA GLY A 242 -8.19 5.13 41.49
C GLY A 242 -7.53 4.08 42.40
N TRP A 243 -6.73 3.17 41.86
CA TRP A 243 -5.97 2.19 42.66
C TRP A 243 -4.61 2.77 43.06
N ARG A 244 -4.29 2.69 44.36
CA ARG A 244 -2.97 3.07 44.88
C ARG A 244 -2.07 1.83 44.90
N VAL A 245 -0.87 1.92 44.34
CA VAL A 245 0.16 0.90 44.51
C VAL A 245 0.62 0.94 45.96
N VAL A 246 0.19 -0.03 46.77
CA VAL A 246 0.68 -0.19 48.14
C VAL A 246 2.11 -0.74 48.04
N ARG A 247 3.10 0.06 48.43
CA ARG A 247 4.48 -0.43 48.51
C ARG A 247 4.67 -1.21 49.81
N GLU A 248 5.51 -2.23 49.76
CA GLU A 248 5.88 -3.03 50.93
C GLU A 248 6.65 -2.11 51.91
N GLY A 249 5.91 -1.53 52.86
CA GLY A 249 6.39 -0.47 53.76
C GLY A 249 5.32 0.53 54.20
N ASP A 250 4.17 0.59 53.51
CA ASP A 250 3.04 1.47 53.86
C ASP A 250 2.07 0.85 54.90
N ARG A 251 2.57 -0.03 55.78
CA ARG A 251 1.79 -0.62 56.91
C ARG A 251 2.26 -0.11 58.25
#